data_AF-A0A2V8EMD1-F1
#
_entry.id   AF-A0A2V8EMD1-F1
#
_cell.length_a   1.000
_cell.length_b   1.000
_cell.length_c   1.000
_cell.angle_alpha   90.00
_cell.angle_beta   90.00
_cell.angle_gamma   90.00
#
_symmetry.space_group_name_H-M   'P 1'
#
loop_
_entity.id
_entity.type
_entity.pdbx_description
1 polymer ?
#
loop_
_entity_poly.entity_id
_entity_poly.type
_entity_poly.pdbx_seq_one_letter_code
_entity_poly.pdbx_strand_id
1 'polypeptide(L)'
;MLSAVGSARSALDRPERLAAVVALLATAGAWYAARLAVHEKEFNYLVASQQSQLRLAAVELSGDILNFLNRRGRGAPPRPAPATWDRDVDAILQFEGTTAAEFEASFGGEVRRTHDLLALEGLRDPDLDAFYRRPANAFQIDVVARKLAALARSDHNFFPRRSF
;
A
#
# COMPACT_ATOMS: atom_id res chain seq x y z
N MET A 1 -26.04 53.71 -20.56
CA MET A 1 -25.63 54.25 -19.24
C MET A 1 -24.27 53.67 -18.88
N LEU A 2 -23.22 54.21 -19.48
CA LEU A 2 -21.80 53.88 -19.27
C LEU A 2 -21.09 55.23 -19.14
N SER A 3 -20.91 55.71 -17.91
CA SER A 3 -20.07 56.89 -17.62
C SER A 3 -19.84 56.99 -16.12
N ALA A 4 -18.81 56.30 -15.62
CA ALA A 4 -18.08 56.65 -14.40
C ALA A 4 -16.79 55.82 -14.29
N VAL A 5 -15.98 55.78 -15.34
CA VAL A 5 -14.57 55.40 -15.23
C VAL A 5 -13.78 56.65 -15.59
N GLY A 6 -13.63 57.54 -14.62
CA GLY A 6 -12.94 58.79 -14.82
C GLY A 6 -12.71 59.51 -13.50
N SER A 7 -11.44 59.55 -13.10
CA SER A 7 -10.85 60.50 -12.14
C SER A 7 -10.68 60.02 -10.70
N ALA A 8 -9.80 59.04 -10.50
CA ALA A 8 -8.95 58.98 -9.31
C ALA A 8 -7.49 58.85 -9.74
N ARG A 9 -6.98 59.88 -10.42
CA ARG A 9 -5.53 60.12 -10.56
C ARG A 9 -5.13 61.23 -9.60
N SER A 10 -5.35 61.02 -8.29
CA SER A 10 -4.48 61.68 -7.32
C SER A 10 -3.12 60.99 -7.43
N ALA A 11 -2.07 61.76 -7.67
CA ALA A 11 -0.72 61.24 -7.60
C ALA A 11 -0.48 60.83 -6.14
N LEU A 12 -0.72 59.56 -5.81
CA LEU A 12 -0.38 58.97 -4.51
C LEU A 12 1.03 59.43 -4.13
N ASP A 13 1.20 59.90 -2.90
CA ASP A 13 2.52 60.29 -2.42
C ASP A 13 3.44 59.05 -2.44
N ARG A 14 4.76 59.27 -2.57
CA ARG A 14 5.75 58.17 -2.60
C ARG A 14 5.51 57.08 -1.53
N PRO A 15 5.24 57.40 -0.25
CA PRO A 15 4.93 56.39 0.76
C PRO A 15 3.67 55.57 0.46
N GLU A 16 2.61 56.19 -0.05
CA GLU A 16 1.34 55.51 -0.34
C GLU A 16 1.46 54.55 -1.53
N ARG A 17 2.26 54.91 -2.54
CA ARG A 17 2.57 54.00 -3.66
C ARG A 17 3.34 52.78 -3.20
N LEU A 18 4.30 52.96 -2.30
CA LEU A 18 5.06 51.83 -1.72
C LEU A 18 4.14 50.92 -0.92
N ALA A 19 3.25 51.48 -0.09
CA ALA A 19 2.27 50.70 0.66
C ALA A 19 1.36 49.88 -0.26
N ALA A 20 0.87 50.46 -1.36
CA ALA A 20 0.04 49.74 -2.33
C ALA A 20 0.80 48.58 -3.01
N VAL A 21 2.07 48.77 -3.38
CA VAL A 21 2.91 47.72 -3.97
C VAL A 21 3.15 46.59 -2.96
N VAL A 22 3.49 46.94 -1.70
CA VAL A 22 3.70 45.94 -0.64
C VAL A 22 2.42 45.14 -0.39
N ALA A 23 1.26 45.79 -0.35
CA ALA A 23 -0.03 45.12 -0.19
C ALA A 23 -0.31 44.14 -1.35
N LEU A 24 -0.09 44.56 -2.60
CA LEU A 24 -0.25 43.69 -3.77
C LEU A 24 0.70 42.49 -3.74
N LEU A 25 1.98 42.70 -3.39
CA LEU A 25 2.94 41.62 -3.25
C LEU A 25 2.56 40.65 -2.13
N ALA A 26 2.08 41.16 -0.99
CA ALA A 26 1.60 40.35 0.11
C ALA A 26 0.37 39.51 -0.29
N THR A 27 -0.60 40.11 -0.99
CA THR A 27 -1.78 39.38 -1.49
C THR A 27 -1.40 38.32 -2.53
N ALA A 28 -0.50 38.65 -3.46
CA ALA A 28 0.00 37.68 -4.45
C ALA A 28 0.77 36.52 -3.77
N GLY A 29 1.60 36.83 -2.78
CA GLY A 29 2.31 35.85 -1.97
C GLY A 29 1.37 34.95 -1.18
N ALA A 30 0.34 35.52 -0.55
CA ALA A 30 -0.68 34.76 0.17
C ALA A 30 -1.47 33.82 -0.76
N TRP A 31 -1.84 34.29 -1.96
CA TRP A 31 -2.51 33.46 -2.97
C TRP A 31 -1.64 32.29 -3.42
N TYR A 32 -0.36 32.55 -3.69
CA TYR A 32 0.60 31.52 -4.07
C TYR A 32 0.80 30.47 -2.96
N ALA A 33 0.97 30.92 -1.71
CA ALA A 33 1.09 30.04 -0.56
C ALA A 33 -0.18 29.20 -0.34
N ALA A 34 -1.36 29.78 -0.51
CA ALA A 34 -2.62 29.04 -0.45
C ALA A 34 -2.70 27.94 -1.52
N ARG A 35 -2.27 28.23 -2.76
CA ARG A 35 -2.21 27.24 -3.84
C ARG A 35 -1.25 26.09 -3.53
N LEU A 36 -0.06 26.41 -3.01
CA LEU A 36 0.89 25.38 -2.59
C LEU A 36 0.31 24.49 -1.48
N ALA A 37 -0.36 25.07 -0.49
CA ALA A 37 -0.99 24.31 0.59
C ALA A 37 -2.12 23.40 0.09
N VAL A 38 -2.90 23.82 -0.92
CA VAL A 38 -3.93 22.98 -1.54
C VAL A 38 -3.27 21.80 -2.27
N HIS A 39 -2.23 22.04 -3.06
CA HIS A 39 -1.52 20.97 -3.77
C HIS A 39 -0.85 19.98 -2.82
N GLU A 40 -0.29 20.45 -1.71
CA GLU A 40 0.27 19.56 -0.68
C GLU A 40 -0.82 18.65 -0.09
N LYS A 41 -2.01 19.19 0.18
CA LYS A 41 -3.16 18.39 0.67
C LYS A 41 -3.65 17.38 -0.36
N GLU A 42 -3.75 17.78 -1.63
CA GLU A 42 -4.14 16.88 -2.73
C GLU A 42 -3.13 15.74 -2.88
N PHE A 43 -1.83 16.04 -2.86
CA PHE A 43 -0.77 15.05 -2.91
C PHE A 43 -0.86 14.08 -1.73
N ASN A 44 -1.00 14.59 -0.50
CA ASN A 44 -1.13 13.77 0.70
C ASN A 44 -2.38 12.87 0.63
N TYR A 45 -3.50 13.38 0.10
CA TYR A 45 -4.71 12.59 -0.08
C TYR A 45 -4.51 11.45 -1.10
N LEU A 46 -3.87 11.74 -2.23
CA LEU A 46 -3.58 10.73 -3.25
C LEU A 46 -2.67 9.62 -2.72
N VAL A 47 -1.62 10.00 -1.98
CA VAL A 47 -0.71 9.03 -1.34
C VAL A 47 -1.47 8.17 -0.33
N ALA A 48 -2.26 8.78 0.56
CA ALA A 48 -3.05 8.03 1.54
C ALA A 48 -4.08 7.08 0.88
N SER A 49 -4.70 7.50 -0.22
CA SER A 49 -5.63 6.68 -0.99
C SER A 49 -4.93 5.46 -1.62
N GLN A 50 -3.78 5.66 -2.25
CA GLN A 50 -2.98 4.58 -2.84
C GLN A 50 -2.52 3.57 -1.78
N GLN A 51 -2.06 4.04 -0.62
CA GLN A 51 -1.69 3.18 0.52
C GLN A 51 -2.87 2.35 1.00
N SER A 52 -4.06 2.95 1.13
CA SER A 52 -5.26 2.23 1.53
C SER A 52 -5.64 1.15 0.51
N GLN A 53 -5.50 1.43 -0.78
CA GLN A 53 -5.79 0.46 -1.84
C GLN A 53 -4.79 -0.70 -1.83
N LEU A 54 -3.49 -0.42 -1.68
CA LEU A 54 -2.47 -1.45 -1.56
C LEU A 54 -2.73 -2.39 -0.37
N ARG A 55 -3.12 -1.83 0.77
CA ARG A 55 -3.46 -2.60 1.97
C ARG A 55 -4.67 -3.50 1.75
N LEU A 56 -5.72 -2.96 1.13
CA LEU A 56 -6.91 -3.75 0.81
C LEU A 56 -6.55 -4.91 -0.12
N ALA A 57 -5.79 -4.63 -1.18
CA ALA A 57 -5.33 -5.66 -2.11
C ALA A 57 -4.48 -6.73 -1.41
N ALA A 58 -3.60 -6.35 -0.48
CA ALA A 58 -2.81 -7.30 0.31
C ALA A 58 -3.67 -8.20 1.23
N VAL A 59 -4.74 -7.65 1.82
CA VAL A 59 -5.69 -8.42 2.63
C VAL A 59 -6.52 -9.37 1.77
N GLU A 60 -7.00 -8.91 0.61
CA GLU A 60 -7.76 -9.73 -0.34
C GLU A 60 -6.89 -10.89 -0.86
N LEU A 61 -5.67 -10.59 -1.30
CA LEU A 61 -4.69 -11.59 -1.73
C LEU A 61 -4.39 -12.61 -0.63
N SER A 62 -4.23 -12.17 0.62
CA SER A 62 -4.09 -13.10 1.75
C SER A 62 -5.30 -14.02 1.89
N GLY A 63 -6.52 -13.48 1.76
CA GLY A 63 -7.75 -14.26 1.82
C GLY A 63 -7.83 -15.31 0.72
N ASP A 64 -7.45 -14.94 -0.51
CA ASP A 64 -7.44 -15.83 -1.65
C ASP A 64 -6.42 -16.97 -1.52
N ILE A 65 -5.24 -16.68 -0.98
CA ILE A 65 -4.23 -17.70 -0.69
C ILE A 65 -4.73 -18.67 0.39
N LEU A 66 -5.36 -18.17 1.46
CA LEU A 66 -5.94 -19.03 2.50
C LEU A 66 -7.08 -19.90 1.96
N ASN A 67 -7.92 -19.33 1.08
CA ASN A 67 -8.97 -20.09 0.39
C ASN A 67 -8.39 -21.15 -0.54
N PHE A 68 -7.30 -20.85 -1.25
CA PHE A 68 -6.56 -21.83 -2.04
C PHE A 68 -6.07 -22.99 -1.17
N LEU A 69 -5.40 -22.70 -0.04
CA LEU A 69 -4.92 -23.74 0.88
C LEU A 69 -6.06 -24.57 1.47
N ASN A 70 -7.18 -23.94 1.84
CA ASN A 70 -8.37 -24.65 2.31
C ASN A 70 -8.94 -25.61 1.26
N ARG A 71 -8.96 -25.20 -0.03
CA ARG A 71 -9.39 -26.08 -1.13
C ARG A 71 -8.41 -27.25 -1.31
N ARG A 72 -7.11 -26.98 -1.30
CA ARG A 72 -6.06 -28.01 -1.39
C ARG A 72 -6.16 -29.00 -0.23
N GLY A 73 -6.33 -28.52 1.00
CA GLY A 73 -6.42 -29.37 2.19
C GLY A 73 -7.54 -30.41 2.16
N ARG A 74 -8.62 -30.18 1.41
CA ARG A 74 -9.70 -31.18 1.21
C ARG A 74 -9.27 -32.37 0.35
N GLY A 75 -8.26 -32.19 -0.50
CA GLY A 75 -7.67 -33.23 -1.34
C GLY A 75 -6.35 -33.78 -0.80
N ALA A 76 -6.00 -33.48 0.45
CA ALA A 76 -4.74 -33.91 1.04
C ALA A 76 -4.68 -35.44 1.17
N PRO A 77 -3.50 -36.06 0.93
CA PRO A 77 -3.29 -37.48 1.18
C PRO A 77 -3.59 -37.85 2.64
N PRO A 78 -3.98 -39.11 2.91
CA PRO A 78 -4.16 -39.59 4.28
C PRO A 78 -2.83 -39.55 5.05
N ARG A 79 -2.91 -39.58 6.38
CA ARG A 79 -1.71 -39.65 7.23
C ARG A 79 -0.98 -40.98 7.02
N PRO A 80 0.36 -41.00 7.04
CA PRO A 80 1.13 -42.22 6.85
C PRO A 80 0.78 -43.29 7.88
N ALA A 81 0.49 -44.50 7.39
CA ALA A 81 0.30 -45.67 8.25
C ALA A 81 1.58 -46.51 8.28
N PRO A 82 1.88 -47.23 9.39
CA PRO A 82 3.11 -48.04 9.48
C PRO A 82 3.27 -49.07 8.36
N ALA A 83 2.15 -49.60 7.83
CA ALA A 83 2.15 -50.59 6.75
C ALA A 83 2.41 -50.00 5.35
N THR A 84 2.18 -48.69 5.18
CA THR A 84 2.28 -47.98 3.88
C THR A 84 3.14 -46.74 3.96
N TRP A 85 4.01 -46.65 4.98
CA TRP A 85 4.73 -45.44 5.36
C TRP A 85 5.43 -44.77 4.18
N ASP A 86 6.29 -45.50 3.47
CA ASP A 86 7.07 -44.94 2.36
C ASP A 86 6.17 -44.39 1.24
N ARG A 87 5.14 -45.15 0.86
CA ARG A 87 4.16 -44.75 -0.16
C ARG A 87 3.38 -43.51 0.26
N ASP A 88 2.96 -43.44 1.52
CA ASP A 88 2.17 -42.32 2.03
C ASP A 88 3.02 -41.05 2.16
N VAL A 89 4.29 -41.18 2.57
CA VAL A 89 5.25 -40.08 2.61
C VAL A 89 5.53 -39.55 1.20
N ASP A 90 5.76 -40.43 0.22
CA ASP A 90 5.96 -40.03 -1.18
C ASP A 90 4.74 -39.29 -1.73
N ALA A 91 3.53 -39.78 -1.42
CA ALA A 91 2.29 -39.11 -1.83
C ALA A 91 2.16 -37.72 -1.20
N ILE A 92 2.54 -37.54 0.06
CA ILE A 92 2.55 -36.23 0.74
C ILE A 92 3.55 -35.29 0.09
N LEU A 93 4.79 -35.73 -0.14
CA LEU A 93 5.84 -34.90 -0.76
C LEU A 93 5.43 -34.47 -2.18
N GLN A 94 4.85 -35.37 -2.96
CA GLN A 94 4.31 -35.05 -4.29
C GLN A 94 3.14 -34.05 -4.20
N PHE A 95 2.24 -34.23 -3.23
CA PHE A 95 1.13 -33.33 -3.00
C PHE A 95 1.59 -31.92 -2.59
N GLU A 96 2.61 -31.80 -1.73
CA GLU A 96 3.19 -30.52 -1.35
C GLU A 96 3.88 -29.84 -2.52
N GLY A 97 4.67 -30.59 -3.30
CA GLY A 97 5.34 -30.08 -4.49
C GLY A 97 4.36 -29.55 -5.55
N THR A 98 3.28 -30.28 -5.81
CA THR A 98 2.22 -29.81 -6.73
C THR A 98 1.48 -28.59 -6.19
N THR A 99 1.22 -28.54 -4.87
CA THR A 99 0.60 -27.38 -4.22
C THR A 99 1.49 -26.13 -4.34
N ALA A 100 2.80 -26.26 -4.14
CA ALA A 100 3.74 -25.16 -4.30
C ALA A 100 3.83 -24.66 -5.75
N ALA A 101 3.80 -25.59 -6.72
CA ALA A 101 3.80 -25.25 -8.14
C ALA A 101 2.51 -24.52 -8.57
N GLU A 102 1.35 -25.00 -8.13
CA GLU A 102 0.05 -24.35 -8.39
C GLU A 102 -0.02 -22.96 -7.74
N PHE A 103 0.51 -22.83 -6.52
CA PHE A 103 0.61 -21.55 -5.85
C PHE A 103 1.49 -20.57 -6.63
N GLU A 104 2.69 -20.99 -7.04
CA GLU A 104 3.61 -20.13 -7.79
C GLU A 104 2.99 -19.66 -9.11
N ALA A 105 2.29 -20.55 -9.82
CA ALA A 105 1.61 -20.22 -11.06
C ALA A 105 0.44 -19.25 -10.88
N SER A 106 -0.30 -19.36 -9.77
CA SER A 106 -1.52 -18.58 -9.54
C SER A 106 -1.25 -17.25 -8.83
N PHE A 107 -0.33 -17.24 -7.86
CA PHE A 107 -0.15 -16.13 -6.91
C PHE A 107 1.28 -15.60 -6.86
N GLY A 108 2.29 -16.35 -7.31
CA GLY A 108 3.70 -16.01 -7.09
C GLY A 108 4.08 -14.62 -7.59
N GLY A 109 3.61 -14.24 -8.79
CA GLY A 109 3.86 -12.92 -9.36
C GLY A 109 3.20 -11.77 -8.58
N GLU A 110 1.97 -11.98 -8.12
CA GLU A 110 1.21 -10.98 -7.38
C GLU A 110 1.74 -10.81 -5.95
N VAL A 111 2.06 -11.91 -5.27
CA VAL A 111 2.67 -11.91 -3.93
C VAL A 111 3.98 -11.12 -3.94
N ARG A 112 4.87 -11.36 -4.91
CA ARG A 112 6.12 -10.61 -5.04
C ARG A 112 5.88 -9.13 -5.30
N ARG A 113 4.97 -8.79 -6.22
CA ARG A 113 4.63 -7.39 -6.52
C ARG A 113 4.08 -6.66 -5.29
N THR A 114 3.12 -7.26 -4.59
CA THR A 114 2.52 -6.69 -3.39
C THR A 114 3.55 -6.54 -2.28
N HIS A 115 4.40 -7.54 -2.08
CA HIS A 115 5.52 -7.46 -1.14
C HIS A 115 6.48 -6.31 -1.46
N ASP A 116 6.90 -6.17 -2.73
CA ASP A 116 7.83 -5.11 -3.13
C ASP A 116 7.21 -3.72 -2.94
N LEU A 117 5.91 -3.56 -3.24
CA LEU A 117 5.18 -2.32 -2.99
C LEU A 117 5.08 -2.00 -1.49
N LEU A 118 4.78 -2.99 -0.64
CA LEU A 118 4.76 -2.81 0.81
C LEU A 118 6.17 -2.47 1.36
N ALA A 119 7.22 -3.09 0.81
CA ALA A 119 8.59 -2.81 1.20
C ALA A 119 9.02 -1.37 0.83
N LEU A 120 8.55 -0.83 -0.30
CA LEU A 120 8.77 0.59 -0.67
C LEU A 120 8.09 1.55 0.31
N GLU A 121 6.98 1.14 0.94
CA GLU A 121 6.32 1.90 2.01
C GLU A 121 6.99 1.73 3.39
N GLY A 122 8.10 0.99 3.47
CA GLY A 122 8.81 0.71 4.71
C GLY A 122 8.21 -0.43 5.53
N LEU A 123 7.17 -1.11 5.02
CA LEU A 123 6.55 -2.27 5.65
C LEU A 123 7.27 -3.53 5.19
N ARG A 124 8.40 -3.85 5.83
CA ARG A 124 9.25 -5.01 5.49
C ARG A 124 9.31 -6.02 6.62
N ASP A 125 9.25 -7.30 6.28
CA ASP A 125 9.50 -8.42 7.20
C ASP A 125 10.74 -9.19 6.72
N PRO A 126 11.95 -8.89 7.25
CA PRO A 126 13.21 -9.46 6.77
C PRO A 126 13.30 -10.98 6.96
N ASP A 127 12.55 -11.53 7.92
CA ASP A 127 12.56 -12.97 8.21
C ASP A 127 11.86 -13.78 7.10
N LEU A 128 11.11 -13.11 6.22
CA LEU A 128 10.24 -13.75 5.23
C LEU A 128 10.58 -13.41 3.78
N ASP A 129 11.57 -12.55 3.53
CA ASP A 129 12.03 -12.22 2.18
C ASP A 129 12.35 -13.48 1.35
N ALA A 130 12.88 -14.53 2.00
CA ALA A 130 13.14 -15.82 1.37
C ALA A 130 11.85 -16.57 1.01
N PHE A 131 10.84 -16.57 1.88
CA PHE A 131 9.57 -17.27 1.66
C PHE A 131 8.68 -16.57 0.63
N TYR A 132 8.73 -15.24 0.55
CA TYR A 132 8.02 -14.49 -0.50
C TYR A 132 8.54 -14.78 -1.90
N ARG A 133 9.83 -15.12 -2.03
CA ARG A 133 10.41 -15.44 -3.35
C ARG A 133 9.97 -16.78 -3.87
N ARG A 134 9.97 -17.82 -3.02
CA ARG A 134 9.64 -19.18 -3.43
C ARG A 134 9.27 -20.05 -2.23
N PRO A 135 7.98 -20.11 -1.84
CA PRO A 135 7.56 -21.02 -0.79
C PRO A 135 7.62 -22.47 -1.29
N ALA A 136 8.14 -23.36 -0.46
CA ALA A 136 8.41 -24.76 -0.80
C ALA A 136 7.26 -25.72 -0.44
N ASN A 137 6.39 -25.34 0.51
CA ASN A 137 5.31 -26.19 1.00
C ASN A 137 4.11 -25.37 1.48
N ALA A 138 2.99 -26.06 1.76
CA ALA A 138 1.73 -25.45 2.18
C ALA A 138 1.87 -24.62 3.47
N PHE A 139 2.74 -25.04 4.40
CA PHE A 139 3.01 -24.28 5.63
C PHE A 139 3.66 -22.92 5.34
N GLN A 140 4.69 -22.89 4.49
CA GLN A 140 5.34 -21.63 4.10
C GLN A 140 4.35 -20.70 3.37
N ILE A 141 3.45 -21.26 2.55
CA ILE A 141 2.39 -20.48 1.88
C ILE A 141 1.42 -19.87 2.91
N ASP A 142 1.01 -20.63 3.94
CA ASP A 142 0.15 -20.13 5.02
C ASP A 142 0.82 -18.99 5.79
N VAL A 143 2.12 -19.14 6.10
CA VAL A 143 2.92 -18.08 6.72
C VAL A 143 2.94 -16.82 5.87
N VAL A 144 3.21 -16.95 4.57
CA VAL A 144 3.20 -15.83 3.61
C VAL A 144 1.84 -15.13 3.61
N ALA A 145 0.74 -15.88 3.53
CA ALA A 145 -0.61 -15.31 3.54
C ALA A 145 -0.89 -14.53 4.82
N ARG A 146 -0.65 -15.14 5.99
CA ARG A 146 -0.91 -14.49 7.28
C ARG A 146 -0.07 -13.23 7.48
N LYS A 147 1.16 -13.24 6.99
CA LYS A 147 2.11 -12.14 7.15
C LYS A 147 1.80 -10.99 6.21
N LEU A 148 1.34 -11.25 4.99
CA LEU A 148 0.76 -10.22 4.12
C LEU A 148 -0.41 -9.50 4.80
N ALA A 149 -1.34 -10.25 5.38
CA ALA A 149 -2.45 -9.66 6.13
C ALA A 149 -1.99 -8.90 7.38
N ALA A 150 -0.95 -9.38 8.07
CA ALA A 150 -0.40 -8.71 9.24
C ALA A 150 0.27 -7.37 8.87
N LEU A 151 1.09 -7.35 7.82
CA LEU A 151 1.75 -6.13 7.31
C LEU A 151 0.73 -5.09 6.86
N ALA A 152 -0.35 -5.52 6.20
CA ALA A 152 -1.43 -4.63 5.80
C ALA A 152 -2.16 -3.98 6.99
N ARG A 153 -2.12 -4.61 8.18
CA ARG A 153 -2.81 -4.15 9.40
C ARG A 153 -1.91 -3.41 10.39
N SER A 154 -0.61 -3.68 10.41
CA SER A 154 0.31 -3.20 11.46
C SER A 154 0.49 -1.67 11.50
N ASP A 155 0.11 -0.95 10.44
CA ASP A 155 0.33 0.49 10.35
C ASP A 155 -0.81 1.36 10.91
N HIS A 156 -1.80 0.76 11.59
CA HIS A 156 -2.80 1.53 12.34
C HIS A 156 -2.21 2.24 13.58
N ASN A 157 -0.96 1.94 13.96
CA ASN A 157 -0.29 2.48 15.15
C ASN A 157 0.82 3.53 14.87
N PHE A 158 1.19 3.81 13.60
CA PHE A 158 2.36 4.64 13.30
C PHE A 158 2.05 6.09 12.87
N PHE A 159 0.79 6.51 12.76
CA PHE A 159 0.49 7.93 12.65
C PHE A 159 0.60 8.57 14.05
N PRO A 160 1.65 9.36 14.37
CA PRO A 160 1.53 10.26 15.51
C PRO A 160 0.32 11.14 15.21
N ARG A 161 -0.65 11.19 16.14
CA ARG A 161 -1.62 12.26 16.19
C ARG A 161 -0.82 13.56 16.24
N ARG A 162 -0.53 14.17 15.10
CA ARG A 162 -0.15 15.57 15.05
C ARG A 162 -1.43 16.32 15.38
N SER A 163 -1.60 16.59 16.67
CA SER A 163 -2.48 17.63 17.16
C SER A 163 -2.12 18.89 16.37
N PHE A 164 -3.01 19.29 15.46
CA PHE A 164 -3.03 20.64 14.92
C PHE A 164 -3.59 21.60 15.99
#